data_AF-A0A7W1I0P1-F1
#
_entry.id   AF-A0A7W1I0P1-F1
#
_cell.length_a   1.000
_cell.length_b   1.000
_cell.length_c   1.000
_cell.angle_alpha   90.00
_cell.angle_beta   90.00
_cell.angle_gamma   90.00
#
_symmetry.space_group_name_H-M   'P 1'
#
loop_
_entity.id
_entity.type
_entity.pdbx_description
1 polymer ?
#
loop_
_entity_poly.entity_id
_entity_poly.type
_entity_poly.pdbx_seq_one_letter_code
_entity_poly.pdbx_strand_id
1 'polypeptide(L)'
;MAKRALITGITGQDGSYLAELLLDKGYEVFGMVRRASTTNFWRIEHLLDRLVLKPGDLLDQLSLIKVLEDVRPHEFYNLAAMSFVPASWDQPMLTGEFNAQGVTRALEAVRRVDPKIRLYQASSSEMYGKVREIPQTELTPFYPRSPYGVSKVYAHYITVNYRESYDLFAVSGILFNHESPRRGLEFVTRKVTDGVARIKLGMTDTLGLGNMDAQRDWGFAGDYVRAMWLMLQQDQADDYVIATGESHSVRELVELSFGHVGLDWQKHVKMDPRFLRPAEVDHLIGDSSKARKALGWTPEVDFAELVRMMVDADMARLSSARGTPEGVEAR
;
A
#
# COMPACT_ATOMS: atom_id res chain seq x y z
N MET A 1 28.51 5.38 10.08
CA MET A 1 27.30 5.10 10.89
C MET A 1 26.23 4.58 9.95
N ALA A 2 25.38 3.64 10.39
CA ALA A 2 24.26 3.16 9.60
C ALA A 2 23.27 4.31 9.30
N LYS A 3 22.66 4.31 8.10
CA LYS A 3 21.54 5.21 7.82
C LYS A 3 20.35 4.82 8.70
N ARG A 4 19.51 5.79 9.01
CA ARG A 4 18.32 5.62 9.84
C ARG A 4 17.08 5.92 9.02
N ALA A 5 16.09 5.04 9.06
CA ALA A 5 14.82 5.25 8.39
C ALA A 5 13.67 5.26 9.39
N LEU A 6 12.75 6.21 9.24
CA LEU A 6 11.46 6.21 9.94
C LEU A 6 10.36 5.82 8.96
N ILE A 7 9.46 4.91 9.34
CA ILE A 7 8.33 4.46 8.52
C ILE A 7 7.03 4.71 9.29
N THR A 8 6.14 5.57 8.79
CA THR A 8 4.74 5.56 9.26
C THR A 8 3.98 4.42 8.58
N GLY A 9 3.02 3.82 9.26
CA GLY A 9 2.25 2.71 8.67
C GLY A 9 3.08 1.43 8.52
N ILE A 10 4.12 1.26 9.34
CA ILE A 10 5.02 0.08 9.32
C ILE A 10 4.28 -1.26 9.44
N THR A 11 3.13 -1.27 10.12
CA THR A 11 2.28 -2.47 10.32
C THR A 11 1.40 -2.80 9.10
N GLY A 12 1.44 -1.98 8.05
CA GLY A 12 0.78 -2.20 6.78
C GLY A 12 1.53 -3.18 5.88
N GLN A 13 0.97 -3.45 4.70
CA GLN A 13 1.64 -4.29 3.69
C GLN A 13 3.00 -3.69 3.32
N ASP A 14 3.01 -2.47 2.79
CA ASP A 14 4.21 -1.89 2.20
C ASP A 14 5.23 -1.54 3.29
N GLY A 15 4.76 -1.09 4.45
CA GLY A 15 5.61 -0.86 5.62
C GLY A 15 6.40 -2.09 6.04
N SER A 16 5.80 -3.28 5.98
CA SER A 16 6.49 -4.53 6.33
C SER A 16 7.57 -4.93 5.31
N TYR A 17 7.28 -4.85 4.00
CA TYR A 17 8.27 -5.15 2.96
C TYR A 17 9.38 -4.10 2.90
N LEU A 18 9.04 -2.83 3.09
CA LEU A 18 10.03 -1.76 3.12
C LEU A 18 10.96 -1.91 4.33
N ALA A 19 10.43 -2.30 5.49
CA ALA A 19 11.24 -2.55 6.67
C ALA A 19 12.27 -3.67 6.40
N GLU A 20 11.86 -4.79 5.80
CA GLU A 20 12.77 -5.87 5.38
C GLU A 20 13.87 -5.36 4.46
N LEU A 21 13.47 -4.69 3.37
CA LEU A 21 14.39 -4.13 2.38
C LEU A 21 15.43 -3.21 3.01
N LEU A 22 15.02 -2.32 3.91
CA LEU A 22 15.92 -1.35 4.53
C LEU A 22 16.85 -2.02 5.54
N LEU A 23 16.35 -2.95 6.36
CA LEU A 23 17.17 -3.72 7.28
C LEU A 23 18.24 -4.52 6.54
N ASP A 24 17.90 -5.14 5.41
CA ASP A 24 18.84 -5.91 4.59
C ASP A 24 19.87 -5.02 3.89
N LYS A 25 19.55 -3.73 3.70
CA LYS A 25 20.50 -2.68 3.27
C LYS A 25 21.34 -2.11 4.41
N GLY A 26 21.20 -2.61 5.63
CA GLY A 26 21.97 -2.17 6.80
C GLY A 26 21.47 -0.85 7.41
N TYR A 27 20.22 -0.47 7.18
CA TYR A 27 19.59 0.65 7.89
C TYR A 27 19.23 0.23 9.32
N GLU A 28 19.28 1.19 10.23
CA GLU A 28 18.54 1.11 11.48
C GLU A 28 17.11 1.61 11.21
N VAL A 29 16.12 0.74 11.40
CA VAL A 29 14.74 1.00 10.98
C VAL A 29 13.85 1.25 12.20
N PHE A 30 13.14 2.37 12.15
CA PHE A 30 12.19 2.81 13.15
C PHE A 30 10.78 2.79 12.56
N GLY A 31 9.84 2.22 13.31
CA GLY A 31 8.44 2.13 12.93
C GLY A 31 7.56 3.02 13.80
N MET A 32 6.79 3.91 13.20
CA MET A 32 5.78 4.66 13.94
C MET A 32 4.49 3.83 14.06
N VAL A 33 4.02 3.63 15.28
CA VAL A 33 2.79 2.89 15.59
C VAL A 33 1.85 3.72 16.46
N ARG A 34 0.55 3.64 16.18
CA ARG A 34 -0.47 4.27 17.03
C ARG A 34 -0.61 3.50 18.33
N ARG A 35 -0.89 4.21 19.42
CA ARG A 35 -1.26 3.57 20.68
C ARG A 35 -2.69 3.03 20.55
N ALA A 36 -2.85 1.72 20.59
CA ALA A 36 -4.14 1.04 20.56
C ALA A 36 -4.25 0.07 21.75
N SER A 37 -5.47 -0.25 22.16
CA SER A 37 -5.72 -1.24 23.23
C SER A 37 -5.26 -2.65 22.84
N THR A 38 -5.29 -2.96 21.54
CA THR A 38 -4.78 -4.19 20.97
C THR A 38 -3.81 -3.85 19.83
N THR A 39 -2.62 -4.42 19.88
CA THR A 39 -1.62 -4.31 18.80
C THR A 39 -1.71 -5.50 17.87
N ASN A 40 -1.67 -5.26 16.56
CA ASN A 40 -1.57 -6.33 15.58
C ASN A 40 -0.30 -6.15 14.74
N PHE A 41 0.71 -6.95 15.06
CA PHE A 41 2.05 -6.88 14.43
C PHE A 41 2.35 -8.06 13.53
N TRP A 42 1.36 -8.87 13.16
CA TRP A 42 1.56 -10.11 12.38
C TRP A 42 2.41 -9.94 11.11
N ARG A 43 2.36 -8.76 10.46
CA ARG A 43 3.16 -8.48 9.24
C ARG A 43 4.64 -8.22 9.51
N ILE A 44 4.99 -7.85 10.73
CA ILE A 44 6.33 -7.43 11.14
C ILE A 44 6.83 -8.21 12.36
N GLU A 45 6.10 -9.26 12.77
CA GLU A 45 6.39 -10.04 13.97
C GLU A 45 7.80 -10.63 13.92
N HIS A 46 8.18 -11.14 12.75
CA HIS A 46 9.50 -11.69 12.46
C HIS A 46 10.63 -10.64 12.35
N LEU A 47 10.31 -9.35 12.53
CA LEU A 47 11.26 -8.24 12.48
C LEU A 47 11.36 -7.48 13.81
N LEU A 48 10.54 -7.80 14.82
CA LEU A 48 10.44 -7.00 16.04
C LEU A 48 11.76 -6.91 16.83
N ASP A 49 12.64 -7.90 16.70
CA ASP A 49 13.98 -7.92 17.29
C ASP A 49 14.99 -7.02 16.55
N ARG A 50 14.69 -6.66 15.29
CA ARG A 50 15.52 -5.84 14.41
C ARG A 50 14.99 -4.41 14.25
N LEU A 51 13.81 -4.10 14.80
CA LEU A 51 13.11 -2.82 14.65
C LEU A 51 12.98 -2.09 15.98
N VAL A 52 12.91 -0.76 15.92
CA VAL A 52 12.52 0.07 17.08
C VAL A 52 11.18 0.74 16.80
N LEU A 53 10.14 0.32 17.52
CA LEU A 53 8.82 0.93 17.41
C LEU A 53 8.72 2.19 18.28
N LYS A 54 8.18 3.26 17.71
CA LYS A 54 7.95 4.55 18.37
C LYS A 54 6.46 4.89 18.36
N PRO A 55 5.87 5.32 19.49
CA PRO A 55 4.49 5.76 19.51
C PRO A 55 4.34 7.09 18.77
N GLY A 56 3.33 7.19 17.90
CA GLY A 56 2.99 8.43 17.21
C GLY A 56 1.74 8.30 16.36
N ASP A 57 1.15 9.43 15.98
CA ASP A 57 -0.05 9.50 15.16
C ASP A 57 0.06 10.67 14.15
N LEU A 58 -0.38 10.46 12.91
CA LEU A 58 -0.38 11.49 11.88
C LEU A 58 -1.28 12.69 12.23
N LEU A 59 -2.25 12.51 13.13
CA LEU A 59 -3.12 13.60 13.59
C LEU A 59 -2.53 14.39 14.77
N ASP A 60 -1.46 13.88 15.40
CA ASP A 60 -0.78 14.53 16.52
C ASP A 60 0.57 15.10 16.08
N GLN A 61 0.58 16.41 15.79
CA GLN A 61 1.77 17.16 15.38
C GLN A 61 2.94 17.05 16.36
N LEU A 62 2.66 17.05 17.67
CA LEU A 62 3.72 16.99 18.68
C LEU A 62 4.35 15.60 18.71
N SER A 63 3.55 14.55 18.51
CA SER A 63 4.08 13.19 18.40
C SER A 63 5.03 13.03 17.21
N LEU A 64 4.70 13.63 16.06
CA LEU A 64 5.55 13.59 14.87
C LEU A 64 6.88 14.32 15.10
N ILE A 65 6.82 15.54 15.66
CA ILE A 65 8.02 16.32 16.00
C ILE A 65 8.91 15.52 16.95
N LYS A 66 8.33 15.00 18.04
CA LYS A 66 9.07 14.23 19.05
C LYS A 66 9.74 12.99 18.45
N VAL A 67 9.02 12.22 17.62
CA VAL A 67 9.59 11.02 17.00
C VAL A 67 10.73 11.38 16.05
N LEU A 68 10.61 12.47 15.28
CA LEU A 68 11.70 12.92 14.40
C LEU A 68 12.91 13.44 15.19
N GLU A 69 12.72 14.17 16.29
CA GLU A 69 13.78 14.63 17.18
C GLU A 69 14.51 13.48 17.88
N ASP A 70 13.77 12.46 18.33
CA ASP A 70 14.32 11.28 19.00
C ASP A 70 15.11 10.41 18.00
N VAL A 71 14.50 10.11 16.84
CA VAL A 71 15.06 9.18 15.85
C VAL A 71 16.15 9.83 15.02
N ARG A 72 16.01 11.11 14.67
CA ARG A 72 16.87 11.83 13.70
C ARG A 72 17.11 11.00 12.43
N PRO A 73 16.04 10.60 11.71
CA PRO A 73 16.16 9.75 10.53
C PRO A 73 16.88 10.47 9.40
N HIS A 74 17.50 9.71 8.50
CA HIS A 74 17.99 10.24 7.22
C HIS A 74 16.89 10.20 6.15
N GLU A 75 16.02 9.19 6.23
CA GLU A 75 14.93 8.94 5.29
C GLU A 75 13.62 8.74 6.07
N PHE A 76 12.54 9.38 5.64
CA PHE A 76 11.21 9.28 6.24
C PHE A 76 10.19 8.84 5.20
N TYR A 77 9.59 7.66 5.41
CA TYR A 77 8.59 7.08 4.53
C TYR A 77 7.21 7.22 5.13
N ASN A 78 6.38 8.08 4.54
CA ASN A 78 5.02 8.30 4.98
C ASN A 78 4.05 7.33 4.27
N LEU A 79 3.81 6.16 4.87
CA LEU A 79 2.93 5.12 4.34
C LEU A 79 1.62 4.96 5.13
N ALA A 80 1.49 5.60 6.29
CA ALA A 80 0.25 5.60 7.06
C ALA A 80 -0.87 6.33 6.31
N ALA A 81 -2.03 5.69 6.22
CA ALA A 81 -3.22 6.23 5.58
C ALA A 81 -4.48 5.48 6.03
N MET A 82 -5.63 6.12 5.88
CA MET A 82 -6.91 5.43 5.68
C MET A 82 -6.95 4.97 4.22
N SER A 83 -6.52 3.73 3.95
CA SER A 83 -6.22 3.26 2.58
C SER A 83 -7.33 2.48 1.89
N PHE A 84 -8.37 2.05 2.63
CA PHE A 84 -9.49 1.31 2.06
C PHE A 84 -10.51 2.26 1.42
N VAL A 85 -10.55 2.29 0.08
CA VAL A 85 -11.38 3.24 -0.69
C VAL A 85 -12.86 3.24 -0.27
N PRO A 86 -13.55 2.10 -0.11
CA PRO A 86 -14.96 2.08 0.32
C PRO A 86 -15.22 2.81 1.65
N ALA A 87 -14.38 2.60 2.67
CA ALA A 87 -14.54 3.26 3.97
C ALA A 87 -14.38 4.79 3.89
N SER A 88 -13.78 5.31 2.82
CA SER A 88 -13.65 6.76 2.65
C SER A 88 -14.98 7.46 2.36
N TRP A 89 -15.99 6.77 1.83
CA TRP A 89 -17.34 7.34 1.71
C TRP A 89 -18.07 7.37 3.06
N ASP A 90 -17.81 6.40 3.93
CA ASP A 90 -18.40 6.34 5.27
C ASP A 90 -17.74 7.35 6.22
N GLN A 91 -16.43 7.56 6.07
CA GLN A 91 -15.63 8.43 6.93
C GLN A 91 -14.77 9.41 6.10
N PRO A 92 -15.39 10.31 5.31
CA PRO A 92 -14.66 11.20 4.40
C PRO A 92 -13.81 12.22 5.14
N MET A 93 -14.31 12.76 6.25
CA MET A 93 -13.57 13.73 7.07
C MET A 93 -12.33 13.10 7.69
N LEU A 94 -12.48 11.94 8.33
CA LEU A 94 -11.36 11.23 8.93
C LEU A 94 -10.32 10.81 7.87
N THR A 95 -10.79 10.40 6.70
CA THR A 95 -9.91 10.10 5.55
C THR A 95 -9.12 11.35 5.14
N GLY A 96 -9.76 12.51 5.04
CA GLY A 96 -9.09 13.78 4.77
C GLY A 96 -8.10 14.18 5.86
N GLU A 97 -8.44 13.98 7.14
CA GLU A 97 -7.53 14.28 8.25
C GLU A 97 -6.24 13.47 8.19
N PHE A 98 -6.32 12.15 7.96
CA PHE A 98 -5.14 11.30 7.85
C PHE A 98 -4.39 11.50 6.54
N ASN A 99 -5.08 11.40 5.40
CA ASN A 99 -4.44 11.26 4.10
C ASN A 99 -4.06 12.62 3.49
N ALA A 100 -4.68 13.72 3.90
CA ALA A 100 -4.34 15.06 3.43
C ALA A 100 -3.65 15.87 4.52
N GLN A 101 -4.35 16.26 5.58
CA GLN A 101 -3.77 17.13 6.61
C GLN A 101 -2.61 16.45 7.37
N GLY A 102 -2.69 15.14 7.62
CA GLY A 102 -1.62 14.36 8.23
C GLY A 102 -0.32 14.39 7.43
N VAL A 103 -0.41 14.48 6.10
CA VAL A 103 0.76 14.65 5.21
C VAL A 103 1.37 16.03 5.39
N THR A 104 0.55 17.08 5.47
CA THR A 104 1.04 18.44 5.79
C THR A 104 1.73 18.47 7.16
N ARG A 105 1.18 17.80 8.17
CA ARG A 105 1.79 17.70 9.50
C ARG A 105 3.15 17.00 9.46
N ALA A 106 3.28 15.93 8.68
CA ALA A 106 4.54 15.22 8.48
C ALA A 106 5.59 16.09 7.76
N LEU A 107 5.20 16.79 6.70
CA LEU A 107 6.06 17.72 5.97
C LEU A 107 6.51 18.90 6.84
N GLU A 108 5.60 19.51 7.61
CA GLU A 108 5.95 20.57 8.57
C GLU A 108 6.87 20.07 9.68
N ALA A 109 6.63 18.86 10.20
CA ALA A 109 7.50 18.29 11.21
C ALA A 109 8.93 18.11 10.68
N VAL A 110 9.09 17.60 9.46
CA VAL A 110 10.40 17.50 8.78
C VAL A 110 11.02 18.89 8.61
N ARG A 111 10.28 19.84 8.02
CA ARG A 111 10.76 21.21 7.79
C ARG A 111 11.24 21.89 9.06
N ARG A 112 10.55 21.65 10.19
CA ARG A 112 10.84 22.25 11.48
C ARG A 112 12.00 21.58 12.21
N VAL A 113 12.09 20.24 12.16
CA VAL A 113 13.07 19.46 12.92
C VAL A 113 14.40 19.37 12.17
N ASP A 114 14.38 18.91 10.93
CA ASP A 114 15.56 18.82 10.08
C ASP A 114 15.16 18.77 8.59
N PRO A 115 15.31 19.88 7.84
CA PRO A 115 14.94 19.93 6.42
C PRO A 115 15.84 19.05 5.52
N LYS A 116 16.92 18.45 6.06
CA LYS A 116 17.78 17.52 5.32
C LYS A 116 17.20 16.09 5.24
N ILE A 117 16.16 15.78 6.01
CA ILE A 117 15.50 14.47 5.96
C ILE A 117 14.86 14.30 4.57
N ARG A 118 15.20 13.21 3.88
CA ARG A 118 14.56 12.85 2.61
C ARG A 118 13.21 12.20 2.88
N LEU A 119 12.13 12.76 2.33
CA LEU A 119 10.77 12.29 2.56
C LEU A 119 10.19 11.60 1.33
N TYR A 120 9.59 10.43 1.54
CA TYR A 120 8.75 9.75 0.56
C TYR A 120 7.28 9.84 0.98
N GLN A 121 6.44 10.33 0.08
CA GLN A 121 4.98 10.33 0.21
C GLN A 121 4.38 9.19 -0.61
N ALA A 122 3.62 8.31 0.04
CA ALA A 122 2.80 7.31 -0.63
C ALA A 122 1.59 7.98 -1.30
N SER A 123 1.72 8.38 -2.56
CA SER A 123 0.60 8.74 -3.43
C SER A 123 0.01 7.49 -4.07
N SER A 124 -0.91 7.63 -5.03
CA SER A 124 -1.65 6.47 -5.57
C SER A 124 -2.22 6.74 -6.97
N SER A 125 -2.32 5.70 -7.79
CA SER A 125 -3.05 5.73 -9.06
C SER A 125 -4.53 6.11 -8.92
N GLU A 126 -5.15 5.94 -7.75
CA GLU A 126 -6.53 6.37 -7.46
C GLU A 126 -6.72 7.89 -7.57
N MET A 127 -5.64 8.67 -7.63
CA MET A 127 -5.67 10.09 -7.98
C MET A 127 -6.16 10.33 -9.41
N TYR A 128 -5.82 9.45 -10.35
CA TYR A 128 -6.27 9.55 -11.74
C TYR A 128 -7.78 9.29 -11.87
N GLY A 129 -8.33 8.37 -11.06
CA GLY A 129 -9.75 8.09 -10.96
C GLY A 129 -10.42 7.87 -12.32
N LYS A 130 -11.30 8.78 -12.77
CA LYS A 130 -11.86 8.73 -14.13
C LYS A 130 -10.81 9.21 -15.12
N VAL A 131 -9.97 8.27 -15.56
CA VAL A 131 -8.78 8.50 -16.38
C VAL A 131 -9.08 9.37 -17.60
N ARG A 132 -8.17 10.31 -17.88
CA ARG A 132 -8.25 11.21 -19.03
C ARG A 132 -7.30 10.84 -20.16
N GLU A 133 -6.26 10.06 -19.83
CA GLU A 133 -5.24 9.57 -20.75
C GLU A 133 -4.91 8.11 -20.39
N ILE A 134 -4.51 7.31 -21.38
CA ILE A 134 -4.17 5.90 -21.23
C ILE A 134 -2.93 5.62 -22.11
N PRO A 135 -1.85 5.02 -21.56
CA PRO A 135 -1.61 4.78 -20.14
C PRO A 135 -1.41 6.09 -19.36
N GLN A 136 -1.60 6.07 -18.04
CA GLN A 136 -1.38 7.25 -17.20
C GLN A 136 0.12 7.42 -16.87
N THR A 137 0.59 8.66 -16.95
CA THR A 137 1.97 9.07 -16.64
C THR A 137 1.99 10.10 -15.51
N GLU A 138 3.17 10.57 -15.08
CA GLU A 138 3.30 11.66 -14.11
C GLU A 138 2.60 12.95 -14.54
N LEU A 139 2.37 13.15 -15.85
CA LEU A 139 1.75 14.36 -16.41
C LEU A 139 0.24 14.21 -16.61
N THR A 140 -0.31 13.01 -16.47
CA THR A 140 -1.73 12.76 -16.74
C THR A 140 -2.61 13.51 -15.72
N PRO A 141 -3.62 14.29 -16.15
CA PRO A 141 -4.40 15.07 -15.20
C PRO A 141 -5.27 14.19 -14.28
N PHE A 142 -5.29 14.54 -13.00
CA PHE A 142 -6.09 13.83 -12.00
C PHE A 142 -7.60 14.07 -12.14
N TYR A 143 -8.39 13.02 -11.87
CA TYR A 143 -9.84 13.08 -11.77
C TYR A 143 -10.34 12.08 -10.70
N PRO A 144 -10.05 12.34 -9.41
CA PRO A 144 -10.36 11.40 -8.34
C PRO A 144 -11.87 11.12 -8.22
N ARG A 145 -12.22 9.88 -7.86
CA ARG A 145 -13.61 9.38 -7.80
C ARG A 145 -14.09 9.00 -6.40
N SER A 146 -13.27 9.23 -5.38
CA SER A 146 -13.58 8.92 -3.98
C SER A 146 -12.97 9.97 -3.04
N PRO A 147 -13.46 10.11 -1.80
CA PRO A 147 -12.81 10.93 -0.78
C PRO A 147 -11.35 10.52 -0.55
N TYR A 148 -11.04 9.22 -0.65
CA TYR A 148 -9.66 8.72 -0.68
C TYR A 148 -8.85 9.34 -1.84
N GLY A 149 -9.32 9.22 -3.08
CA GLY A 149 -8.62 9.76 -4.25
C GLY A 149 -8.40 11.27 -4.14
N VAL A 150 -9.41 12.02 -3.70
CA VAL A 150 -9.31 13.48 -3.47
C VAL A 150 -8.25 13.80 -2.42
N SER A 151 -8.24 13.07 -1.30
CA SER A 151 -7.24 13.28 -0.24
C SER A 151 -5.81 12.99 -0.71
N LYS A 152 -5.62 11.98 -1.59
CA LYS A 152 -4.31 11.66 -2.17
C LYS A 152 -3.85 12.71 -3.18
N VAL A 153 -4.76 13.32 -3.95
CA VAL A 153 -4.42 14.47 -4.81
C VAL A 153 -3.90 15.63 -3.97
N TYR A 154 -4.53 15.94 -2.83
CA TYR A 154 -4.01 16.93 -1.89
C TYR A 154 -2.61 16.53 -1.40
N ALA A 155 -2.44 15.28 -0.93
CA ALA A 155 -1.15 14.77 -0.42
C ALA A 155 -0.02 14.92 -1.44
N HIS A 156 -0.31 14.60 -2.70
CA HIS A 156 0.63 14.76 -3.80
C HIS A 156 1.01 16.22 -3.98
N TYR A 157 0.04 17.12 -4.17
CA TYR A 157 0.35 18.52 -4.43
C TYR A 157 0.95 19.27 -3.24
N ILE A 158 0.59 18.92 -2.00
CA ILE A 158 1.26 19.52 -0.83
C ILE A 158 2.72 19.06 -0.72
N THR A 159 3.02 17.81 -1.10
CA THR A 159 4.40 17.31 -1.18
C THR A 159 5.20 18.05 -2.25
N VAL A 160 4.62 18.20 -3.46
CA VAL A 160 5.20 18.99 -4.56
C VAL A 160 5.47 20.43 -4.10
N ASN A 161 4.48 21.06 -3.48
CA ASN A 161 4.60 22.44 -3.04
C ASN A 161 5.69 22.63 -1.97
N TYR A 162 5.88 21.68 -1.06
CA TYR A 162 6.94 21.75 -0.05
C TYR A 162 8.33 21.53 -0.65
N ARG A 163 8.44 20.65 -1.65
CA ARG A 163 9.66 20.51 -2.44
C ARG A 163 10.03 21.82 -3.13
N GLU A 164 9.07 22.47 -3.77
CA GLU A 164 9.30 23.70 -4.56
C GLU A 164 9.43 24.97 -3.72
N SER A 165 8.73 25.06 -2.59
CA SER A 165 8.69 26.30 -1.77
C SER A 165 9.79 26.36 -0.70
N TYR A 166 10.31 25.20 -0.28
CA TYR A 166 11.23 25.08 0.84
C TYR A 166 12.47 24.25 0.52
N ASP A 167 12.68 23.87 -0.74
CA ASP A 167 13.80 23.03 -1.20
C ASP A 167 13.92 21.71 -0.44
N LEU A 168 12.80 21.16 0.05
CA LEU A 168 12.82 19.85 0.71
C LEU A 168 13.04 18.74 -0.31
N PHE A 169 13.83 17.73 0.06
CA PHE A 169 13.88 16.49 -0.69
C PHE A 169 12.61 15.68 -0.41
N ALA A 170 11.53 15.97 -1.12
CA ALA A 170 10.23 15.33 -0.94
C ALA A 170 9.74 14.71 -2.26
N VAL A 171 9.54 13.40 -2.26
CA VAL A 171 9.15 12.62 -3.45
C VAL A 171 7.73 12.11 -3.32
N SER A 172 6.92 12.24 -4.36
CA SER A 172 5.64 11.57 -4.49
C SER A 172 5.75 10.31 -5.35
N GLY A 173 5.61 9.14 -4.72
CA GLY A 173 5.48 7.88 -5.44
C GLY A 173 4.03 7.67 -5.90
N ILE A 174 3.78 7.72 -7.20
CA ILE A 174 2.46 7.49 -7.80
C ILE A 174 2.32 6.00 -8.13
N LEU A 175 2.13 5.21 -7.08
CA LEU A 175 2.09 3.75 -7.20
C LEU A 175 0.70 3.28 -7.66
N PHE A 176 0.71 2.41 -8.66
CA PHE A 176 -0.45 1.62 -9.08
C PHE A 176 -0.76 0.51 -8.07
N ASN A 177 -1.80 -0.28 -8.32
CA ASN A 177 -2.20 -1.29 -7.36
C ASN A 177 -1.08 -2.31 -7.19
N HIS A 178 -0.75 -2.63 -5.94
CA HIS A 178 0.27 -3.61 -5.62
C HIS A 178 -0.17 -4.45 -4.44
N GLU A 179 0.02 -5.74 -4.62
CA GLU A 179 -0.63 -6.78 -3.85
C GLU A 179 0.43 -7.76 -3.33
N SER A 180 0.04 -8.60 -2.38
CA SER A 180 0.92 -9.62 -1.81
C SER A 180 0.15 -10.54 -0.87
N PRO A 181 0.78 -11.62 -0.38
CA PRO A 181 0.33 -12.38 0.79
C PRO A 181 0.16 -11.56 2.09
N ARG A 182 0.53 -10.29 2.12
CA ARG A 182 0.35 -9.37 3.26
C ARG A 182 -0.79 -8.36 3.06
N ARG A 183 -1.45 -8.35 1.90
CA ARG A 183 -2.56 -7.43 1.62
C ARG A 183 -3.70 -7.58 2.63
N GLY A 184 -4.41 -6.49 2.96
CA GLY A 184 -5.62 -6.56 3.80
C GLY A 184 -6.72 -7.37 3.14
N LEU A 185 -7.47 -8.17 3.93
CA LEU A 185 -8.55 -9.05 3.43
C LEU A 185 -9.70 -8.26 2.79
N GLU A 186 -9.81 -6.97 3.10
CA GLU A 186 -10.82 -6.07 2.56
C GLU A 186 -10.59 -5.69 1.09
N PHE A 187 -9.37 -5.84 0.56
CA PHE A 187 -9.04 -5.54 -0.84
C PHE A 187 -9.36 -6.73 -1.75
N VAL A 188 -9.83 -6.44 -2.98
CA VAL A 188 -10.42 -7.45 -3.88
C VAL A 188 -9.52 -8.64 -4.18
N THR A 189 -8.24 -8.41 -4.43
CA THR A 189 -7.22 -9.44 -4.69
C THR A 189 -7.15 -10.44 -3.56
N ARG A 190 -6.95 -9.93 -2.34
CA ARG A 190 -6.83 -10.76 -1.14
C ARG A 190 -8.15 -11.40 -0.72
N LYS A 191 -9.26 -10.71 -0.89
CA LYS A 191 -10.60 -11.26 -0.69
C LYS A 191 -10.85 -12.46 -1.60
N VAL A 192 -10.42 -12.38 -2.86
CA VAL A 192 -10.53 -13.49 -3.81
C VAL A 192 -9.64 -14.65 -3.38
N THR A 193 -8.37 -14.44 -3.07
CA THR A 193 -7.44 -15.54 -2.71
C THR A 193 -7.80 -16.21 -1.39
N ASP A 194 -8.19 -15.45 -0.36
CA ASP A 194 -8.72 -16.01 0.90
C ASP A 194 -10.03 -16.77 0.67
N GLY A 195 -10.94 -16.22 -0.14
CA GLY A 195 -12.19 -16.87 -0.51
C GLY A 195 -11.97 -18.20 -1.24
N VAL A 196 -11.09 -18.22 -2.24
CA VAL A 196 -10.69 -19.43 -2.98
C VAL A 196 -10.12 -20.47 -2.04
N ALA A 197 -9.21 -20.08 -1.14
CA ALA A 197 -8.60 -21.00 -0.20
C ALA A 197 -9.63 -21.58 0.79
N ARG A 198 -10.54 -20.76 1.33
CA ARG A 198 -11.65 -21.22 2.18
C ARG A 198 -12.58 -22.19 1.45
N ILE A 199 -12.92 -21.91 0.19
CA ILE A 199 -13.77 -22.80 -0.62
C ILE A 199 -13.06 -24.12 -0.86
N LYS A 200 -11.80 -24.08 -1.28
CA LYS A 200 -11.00 -25.30 -1.54
C LYS A 200 -10.87 -26.18 -0.30
N LEU A 201 -10.79 -25.57 0.88
CA LEU A 201 -10.71 -26.27 2.16
C LEU A 201 -12.10 -26.65 2.72
N GLY A 202 -13.22 -26.30 2.07
CA GLY A 202 -14.57 -26.61 2.54
C GLY A 202 -14.98 -25.83 3.79
N MET A 203 -14.48 -24.60 3.95
CA MET A 203 -14.87 -23.68 5.03
C MET A 203 -16.05 -22.77 4.66
N THR A 204 -16.29 -22.58 3.36
CA THR A 204 -17.42 -21.81 2.81
C THR A 204 -17.71 -22.32 1.40
N ASP A 205 -18.93 -22.16 0.92
CA ASP A 205 -19.31 -22.61 -0.43
C ASP A 205 -19.26 -21.50 -1.48
N THR A 206 -19.30 -20.23 -1.05
CA THR A 206 -19.49 -19.09 -1.97
C THR A 206 -18.64 -17.88 -1.63
N LEU A 207 -18.34 -17.07 -2.65
CA LEU A 207 -17.63 -15.80 -2.57
C LEU A 207 -18.47 -14.68 -3.19
N GLY A 208 -18.82 -13.66 -2.40
CA GLY A 208 -19.54 -12.48 -2.89
C GLY A 208 -18.61 -11.42 -3.48
N LEU A 209 -18.84 -10.93 -4.70
CA LEU A 209 -18.07 -9.88 -5.37
C LEU A 209 -18.93 -8.76 -5.95
N GLY A 210 -18.32 -7.58 -6.13
CA GLY A 210 -18.92 -6.42 -6.79
C GLY A 210 -18.65 -6.43 -8.29
N ASN A 211 -18.20 -5.29 -8.84
CA ASN A 211 -17.87 -5.17 -10.26
C ASN A 211 -16.70 -6.07 -10.66
N MET A 212 -16.96 -7.10 -11.49
CA MET A 212 -15.93 -8.00 -12.02
C MET A 212 -15.25 -7.48 -13.30
N ASP A 213 -15.80 -6.45 -13.92
CA ASP A 213 -15.30 -5.89 -15.18
C ASP A 213 -14.33 -4.72 -14.95
N ALA A 214 -14.18 -4.26 -13.71
CA ALA A 214 -13.17 -3.28 -13.32
C ALA A 214 -11.76 -3.83 -13.60
N GLN A 215 -10.92 -3.01 -14.24
CA GLN A 215 -9.57 -3.36 -14.66
C GLN A 215 -8.51 -2.56 -13.90
N ARG A 216 -7.43 -3.23 -13.49
CA ARG A 216 -6.33 -2.64 -12.73
C ARG A 216 -4.99 -3.19 -13.20
N ASP A 217 -3.99 -2.34 -13.09
CA ASP A 217 -2.57 -2.71 -13.09
C ASP A 217 -2.15 -3.14 -11.69
N TRP A 218 -1.89 -4.45 -11.54
CA TRP A 218 -1.53 -5.10 -10.29
C TRP A 218 -0.09 -5.61 -10.31
N GLY A 219 0.78 -5.00 -9.51
CA GLY A 219 2.14 -5.48 -9.27
C GLY A 219 2.34 -6.12 -7.88
N PHE A 220 3.56 -6.58 -7.63
CA PHE A 220 3.94 -7.11 -6.31
C PHE A 220 4.46 -6.02 -5.38
N ALA A 221 3.96 -5.99 -4.14
CA ALA A 221 4.35 -4.98 -3.15
C ALA A 221 5.86 -4.95 -2.85
N GLY A 222 6.55 -6.11 -2.86
CA GLY A 222 7.99 -6.18 -2.65
C GLY A 222 8.81 -5.47 -3.73
N ASP A 223 8.36 -5.52 -4.99
CA ASP A 223 8.96 -4.75 -6.08
C ASP A 223 8.73 -3.25 -5.92
N TYR A 224 7.56 -2.88 -5.42
CA TYR A 224 7.14 -1.49 -5.33
C TYR A 224 7.88 -0.74 -4.21
N VAL A 225 8.15 -1.40 -3.07
CA VAL A 225 8.96 -0.79 -2.00
C VAL A 225 10.41 -0.54 -2.42
N ARG A 226 10.93 -1.33 -3.37
CA ARG A 226 12.25 -1.08 -4.00
C ARG A 226 12.25 0.26 -4.74
N ALA A 227 11.16 0.58 -5.46
CA ALA A 227 11.00 1.89 -6.10
C ALA A 227 10.99 3.04 -5.08
N MET A 228 10.24 2.89 -3.97
CA MET A 228 10.20 3.91 -2.91
C MET A 228 11.60 4.25 -2.39
N TRP A 229 12.43 3.22 -2.15
CA TRP A 229 13.80 3.40 -1.71
C TRP A 229 14.66 4.07 -2.79
N LEU A 230 14.59 3.59 -4.04
CA LEU A 230 15.36 4.12 -5.18
C LEU A 230 15.11 5.61 -5.40
N MET A 231 13.86 6.07 -5.26
CA MET A 231 13.49 7.48 -5.37
C MET A 231 14.25 8.36 -4.37
N LEU A 232 14.42 7.91 -3.12
CA LEU A 232 15.17 8.66 -2.11
C LEU A 232 16.68 8.58 -2.27
N GLN A 233 17.19 7.76 -3.20
CA GLN A 233 18.63 7.69 -3.48
C GLN A 233 19.07 8.65 -4.58
N GLN A 234 18.13 9.27 -5.30
CA GLN A 234 18.44 10.20 -6.39
C GLN A 234 19.11 11.49 -5.88
N ASP A 235 19.77 12.19 -6.79
CA ASP A 235 20.39 13.49 -6.50
C ASP A 235 19.34 14.60 -6.33
N GLN A 236 18.24 14.53 -7.08
CA GLN A 236 17.12 15.47 -7.04
C GLN A 236 15.82 14.73 -6.74
N ALA A 237 14.94 15.35 -5.95
CA ALA A 237 13.62 14.84 -5.68
C ALA A 237 12.69 15.08 -6.88
N ASP A 238 11.95 14.06 -7.28
CA ASP A 238 11.01 14.10 -8.40
C ASP A 238 9.91 13.04 -8.17
N ASP A 239 8.82 13.11 -8.92
CA ASP A 239 7.68 12.21 -8.79
C ASP A 239 7.72 11.12 -9.87
N TYR A 240 7.26 9.91 -9.54
CA TYR A 240 7.37 8.76 -10.43
C TYR A 240 6.13 7.87 -10.41
N VAL A 241 5.64 7.50 -11.59
CA VAL A 241 4.67 6.43 -11.78
C VAL A 241 5.38 5.08 -11.64
N ILE A 242 4.86 4.24 -10.75
CA ILE A 242 5.32 2.88 -10.53
C ILE A 242 4.16 1.95 -10.81
N ALA A 243 4.33 1.14 -11.87
CA ALA A 243 3.29 0.36 -12.50
C ALA A 243 3.90 -0.80 -13.29
N THR A 244 3.14 -1.88 -13.50
CA THR A 244 3.57 -2.98 -14.36
C THR A 244 3.47 -2.64 -15.84
N GLY A 245 2.49 -1.81 -16.22
CA GLY A 245 2.14 -1.54 -17.60
C GLY A 245 1.19 -2.57 -18.20
N GLU A 246 0.69 -3.50 -17.39
CA GLU A 246 -0.31 -4.51 -17.76
C GLU A 246 -1.59 -4.27 -16.97
N SER A 247 -2.75 -4.57 -17.57
CA SER A 247 -4.06 -4.32 -16.94
C SER A 247 -4.94 -5.55 -17.06
N HIS A 248 -5.49 -5.99 -15.94
CA HIS A 248 -6.34 -7.17 -15.85
C HIS A 248 -7.64 -6.84 -15.14
N SER A 249 -8.71 -7.52 -15.54
CA SER A 249 -10.01 -7.45 -14.89
C SER A 249 -10.05 -8.23 -13.58
N VAL A 250 -10.97 -7.85 -12.69
CA VAL A 250 -11.31 -8.67 -11.51
C VAL A 250 -11.78 -10.07 -11.92
N ARG A 251 -12.39 -10.22 -13.10
CA ARG A 251 -12.75 -11.52 -13.68
C ARG A 251 -11.52 -12.39 -13.96
N GLU A 252 -10.49 -11.86 -14.61
CA GLU A 252 -9.24 -12.61 -14.88
C GLU A 252 -8.56 -13.05 -13.58
N LEU A 253 -8.54 -12.18 -12.57
CA LEU A 253 -8.07 -12.53 -11.22
C LEU A 253 -8.84 -13.73 -10.64
N VAL A 254 -10.17 -13.74 -10.75
CA VAL A 254 -11.02 -14.82 -10.26
C VAL A 254 -10.75 -16.11 -11.03
N GLU A 255 -10.75 -16.05 -12.36
CA GLU A 255 -10.50 -17.19 -13.24
C GLU A 255 -9.15 -17.85 -12.92
N LEU A 256 -8.10 -17.04 -12.82
CA LEU A 256 -6.77 -17.53 -12.51
C LEU A 256 -6.67 -18.10 -11.09
N SER A 257 -7.26 -17.44 -10.09
CA SER A 257 -7.22 -17.90 -8.69
C SER A 257 -7.93 -19.24 -8.50
N PHE A 258 -9.16 -19.37 -9.03
CA PHE A 258 -9.93 -20.62 -8.96
C PHE A 258 -9.29 -21.73 -9.80
N GLY A 259 -8.79 -21.39 -10.99
CA GLY A 259 -8.10 -22.32 -11.88
C GLY A 259 -6.86 -22.93 -11.21
N HIS A 260 -6.09 -22.13 -10.46
CA HIS A 260 -4.89 -22.59 -9.74
C HIS A 260 -5.17 -23.71 -8.73
N VAL A 261 -6.36 -23.73 -8.13
CA VAL A 261 -6.78 -24.80 -7.19
C VAL A 261 -7.73 -25.84 -7.81
N GLY A 262 -7.92 -25.79 -9.13
CA GLY A 262 -8.78 -26.72 -9.87
C GLY A 262 -10.27 -26.60 -9.51
N LEU A 263 -10.76 -25.39 -9.28
CA LEU A 263 -12.17 -25.10 -9.02
C LEU A 263 -12.81 -24.31 -10.17
N ASP A 264 -14.12 -24.50 -10.34
CA ASP A 264 -14.96 -23.80 -11.32
C ASP A 264 -15.61 -22.60 -10.65
N TRP A 265 -15.14 -21.39 -10.96
CA TRP A 265 -15.53 -20.16 -10.26
C TRP A 265 -17.02 -19.85 -10.40
N GLN A 266 -17.65 -20.21 -11.53
CA GLN A 266 -19.07 -19.94 -11.79
C GLN A 266 -20.00 -20.63 -10.77
N LYS A 267 -19.54 -21.71 -10.13
CA LYS A 267 -20.31 -22.41 -9.09
C LYS A 267 -20.27 -21.71 -7.73
N HIS A 268 -19.29 -20.85 -7.51
CA HIS A 268 -18.98 -20.31 -6.19
C HIS A 268 -19.13 -18.79 -6.09
N VAL A 269 -18.86 -18.06 -7.17
CA VAL A 269 -18.91 -16.60 -7.16
C VAL A 269 -20.34 -16.10 -7.32
N LYS A 270 -20.74 -15.18 -6.46
CA LYS A 270 -22.04 -14.50 -6.50
C LYS A 270 -21.85 -13.00 -6.57
N MET A 271 -22.62 -12.35 -7.43
CA MET A 271 -22.67 -10.89 -7.47
C MET A 271 -23.41 -10.38 -6.24
N ASP A 272 -22.83 -9.40 -5.56
CA ASP A 272 -23.40 -8.78 -4.36
C ASP A 272 -23.33 -7.25 -4.50
N PRO A 273 -24.48 -6.57 -4.67
CA PRO A 273 -24.55 -5.12 -4.86
C PRO A 273 -23.90 -4.31 -3.74
N ARG A 274 -23.73 -4.87 -2.54
CA ARG A 274 -23.07 -4.20 -1.40
C ARG A 274 -21.60 -3.90 -1.64
N PHE A 275 -20.96 -4.55 -2.61
CA PHE A 275 -19.57 -4.30 -2.99
C PHE A 275 -19.43 -3.33 -4.16
N LEU A 276 -20.53 -2.79 -4.70
CA LEU A 276 -20.47 -1.75 -5.71
C LEU A 276 -20.14 -0.38 -5.08
N ARG A 277 -19.32 0.40 -5.78
CA ARG A 277 -18.92 1.74 -5.33
C ARG A 277 -19.89 2.80 -5.84
N PRO A 278 -20.13 3.89 -5.09
CA PRO A 278 -20.94 5.03 -5.58
C PRO A 278 -20.40 5.65 -6.87
N ALA A 279 -19.07 5.68 -7.00
CA ALA A 279 -18.37 6.09 -8.20
C ALA A 279 -17.21 5.13 -8.46
N GLU A 280 -17.34 4.32 -9.50
CA GLU A 280 -16.31 3.35 -9.87
C GLU A 280 -15.14 4.02 -10.62
N VAL A 281 -13.99 3.38 -10.54
CA VAL A 281 -12.85 3.59 -11.41
C VAL A 281 -12.77 2.38 -12.34
N ASP A 282 -13.07 2.58 -13.61
CA ASP A 282 -13.25 1.46 -14.54
C ASP A 282 -11.91 0.83 -14.96
N HIS A 283 -10.90 1.67 -15.22
CA HIS A 283 -9.63 1.22 -15.77
C HIS A 283 -8.46 2.07 -15.25
N LEU A 284 -7.40 1.41 -14.79
CA LEU A 284 -6.11 2.02 -14.43
C LEU A 284 -4.97 1.19 -15.03
N ILE A 285 -4.08 1.85 -15.76
CA ILE A 285 -2.87 1.26 -16.35
C ILE A 285 -1.77 2.32 -16.44
N GLY A 286 -0.62 2.06 -15.80
CA GLY A 286 0.43 3.06 -15.66
C GLY A 286 1.56 2.89 -16.66
N ASP A 287 2.19 4.00 -17.05
CA ASP A 287 3.45 3.98 -17.79
C ASP A 287 4.61 4.33 -16.86
N SER A 288 5.38 3.31 -16.48
CA SER A 288 6.58 3.44 -15.63
C SER A 288 7.87 3.76 -16.43
N SER A 289 7.78 4.32 -17.63
CA SER A 289 8.94 4.69 -18.47
C SER A 289 9.92 5.62 -17.77
N LYS A 290 9.44 6.62 -17.03
CA LYS A 290 10.30 7.53 -16.25
C LYS A 290 11.05 6.78 -15.16
N ALA A 291 10.37 5.91 -14.41
CA ALA A 291 10.98 5.09 -13.38
C ALA A 291 12.03 4.12 -13.95
N ARG A 292 11.76 3.47 -15.08
CA ARG A 292 12.74 2.63 -15.78
C ARG A 292 14.00 3.40 -16.14
N LYS A 293 13.85 4.59 -16.73
CA LYS A 293 14.97 5.40 -17.21
C LYS A 293 15.77 6.03 -16.08
N ALA A 294 15.10 6.58 -15.06
CA ALA A 294 15.74 7.36 -14.01
C ALA A 294 16.18 6.51 -12.81
N LEU A 295 15.39 5.50 -12.44
CA LEU A 295 15.63 4.68 -11.24
C LEU A 295 16.24 3.32 -11.58
N GLY A 296 16.25 2.91 -12.86
CA GLY A 296 16.56 1.55 -13.26
C GLY A 296 15.56 0.52 -12.73
N TRP A 297 14.34 0.96 -12.39
CA TRP A 297 13.33 0.11 -11.78
C TRP A 297 12.45 -0.57 -12.83
N THR A 298 12.24 -1.87 -12.69
CA THR A 298 11.23 -2.66 -13.42
C THR A 298 10.50 -3.59 -12.44
N PRO A 299 9.23 -3.96 -12.72
CA PRO A 299 8.58 -5.05 -12.00
C PRO A 299 9.30 -6.37 -12.28
N GLU A 300 9.38 -7.26 -11.30
CA GLU A 300 10.00 -8.59 -11.43
C GLU A 300 8.94 -9.70 -11.40
N VAL A 301 7.86 -9.51 -10.64
CA VAL A 301 6.75 -10.46 -10.53
C VAL A 301 5.63 -10.10 -11.49
N ASP A 302 5.27 -11.04 -12.37
CA ASP A 302 4.13 -10.88 -13.29
C ASP A 302 2.78 -11.13 -12.60
N PHE A 303 1.68 -10.78 -13.29
CA PHE A 303 0.33 -10.92 -12.73
C PHE A 303 0.00 -12.38 -12.37
N ALA A 304 0.42 -13.35 -13.20
CA ALA A 304 0.08 -14.74 -12.97
C ALA A 304 0.81 -15.33 -11.76
N GLU A 305 2.10 -15.02 -11.64
CA GLU A 305 2.93 -15.36 -10.49
C GLU A 305 2.38 -14.73 -9.20
N LEU A 306 2.03 -13.43 -9.24
CA LEU A 306 1.44 -12.72 -8.10
C LEU A 306 0.17 -13.42 -7.58
N VAL A 307 -0.75 -13.77 -8.47
CA VAL A 307 -2.00 -14.45 -8.10
C VAL A 307 -1.73 -15.82 -7.47
N ARG A 308 -0.87 -16.63 -8.09
CA ARG A 308 -0.51 -17.95 -7.54
C ARG A 308 0.14 -17.84 -6.17
N MET A 309 1.11 -16.92 -6.02
CA MET A 309 1.77 -16.63 -4.75
C MET A 309 0.77 -16.30 -3.65
N MET A 310 -0.23 -15.47 -3.95
CA MET A 310 -1.26 -15.10 -2.98
C MET A 310 -2.18 -16.26 -2.61
N VAL A 311 -2.63 -17.04 -3.60
CA VAL A 311 -3.47 -18.23 -3.36
C VAL A 311 -2.73 -19.27 -2.51
N ASP A 312 -1.47 -19.57 -2.87
CA ASP A 312 -0.65 -20.55 -2.14
C ASP A 312 -0.43 -20.13 -0.69
N ALA A 313 -0.15 -18.85 -0.46
CA ALA A 313 0.03 -18.33 0.89
C ALA A 313 -1.26 -18.39 1.73
N ASP A 314 -2.42 -18.09 1.14
CA ASP A 314 -3.71 -18.19 1.85
C ASP A 314 -4.11 -19.65 2.12
N MET A 315 -3.83 -20.57 1.18
CA MET A 315 -3.97 -22.01 1.39
C MET A 315 -3.11 -22.50 2.56
N ALA A 316 -1.84 -22.10 2.61
CA ALA A 316 -0.93 -22.46 3.69
C ALA A 316 -1.40 -21.91 5.04
N ARG A 317 -1.77 -20.62 5.08
CA ARG A 317 -2.25 -19.94 6.29
C ARG A 317 -3.51 -20.57 6.88
N LEU A 318 -4.45 -21.00 6.04
CA LEU A 318 -5.70 -21.62 6.51
C LEU A 318 -5.54 -23.10 6.83
N SER A 319 -4.61 -23.79 6.18
CA SER A 319 -4.29 -25.19 6.48
C SER A 319 -3.57 -25.32 7.82
N SER A 320 -2.64 -24.42 8.15
CA SER A 320 -1.97 -24.42 9.45
C SER A 320 -2.93 -24.15 10.61
N ALA A 321 -3.91 -23.27 10.41
CA ALA A 321 -4.96 -23.00 11.40
C ALA A 321 -5.87 -24.22 11.68
N ARG A 322 -6.04 -25.13 10.71
CA ARG A 322 -6.75 -26.41 10.92
C ARG A 322 -5.91 -27.46 11.66
N GLY A 323 -4.58 -27.35 11.60
CA GLY A 323 -3.65 -28.30 12.22
C GLY A 323 -3.44 -28.10 13.72
N THR A 324 -3.85 -26.96 14.28
CA THR A 324 -3.91 -26.73 15.73
C THR A 324 -5.16 -27.40 16.31
N PRO A 325 -5.05 -28.45 17.14
CA PRO A 325 -6.20 -28.97 17.88
C PRO A 325 -6.78 -27.85 18.74
N GLU A 326 -8.11 -27.71 18.74
CA GLU A 326 -8.85 -26.96 19.75
C GLU A 326 -8.50 -27.54 21.13
N GLY A 327 -7.53 -26.92 21.83
CA GLY A 327 -7.02 -27.51 23.05
C GLY A 327 -5.80 -26.83 23.65
N VAL A 328 -5.72 -25.49 23.60
CA VAL A 328 -4.93 -24.74 24.60
C VAL A 328 -5.75 -23.52 24.99
N GLU A 329 -6.53 -23.67 26.06
CA GLU A 329 -7.07 -22.54 26.81
C GLU A 329 -5.89 -21.67 27.26
N ALA A 330 -5.91 -20.39 26.87
CA ALA A 330 -5.07 -19.38 27.47
C ALA A 330 -5.48 -19.21 28.94
N ARG A 331 -4.55 -19.51 29.85
CA ARG A 331 -4.56 -18.99 31.21
C ARG A 331 -3.85 -17.66 31.28
#